data_AF-A0A2S9G2C8-F1
#
_entry.id   AF-A0A2S9G2C8-F1
#
_cell.length_a   1.000
_cell.length_b   1.000
_cell.length_c   1.000
_cell.angle_alpha   90.00
_cell.angle_beta   90.00
_cell.angle_gamma   90.00
#
_symmetry.space_group_name_H-M   'P 1'
#
loop_
_entity.id
_entity.type
_entity.pdbx_description
1 polymer ?
#
loop_
_entity_poly.entity_id
_entity_poly.type
_entity_poly.pdbx_seq_one_letter_code
_entity_poly.pdbx_strand_id
1 'polypeptide(L)'
;VQESRSRFAQLQELCTVAGDKVSLAIGMAAVATEAMYSGRARAAAHLSSQQVALLEVIDDPTPTMGLASVAFCSWLGVCEFDKIA
;
A
#
# COMPACT_ATOMS: atom_id res chain seq x y z
N VAL A 1 8.80 13.99 -5.15
CA VAL A 1 8.96 13.21 -3.90
C VAL A 1 8.51 13.99 -2.66
N GLN A 2 9.04 15.19 -2.37
CA GLN A 2 8.64 15.94 -1.16
C GLN A 2 7.14 16.28 -1.16
N GLU A 3 6.62 16.78 -2.29
CA GLU A 3 5.18 17.10 -2.39
C GLU A 3 4.28 15.86 -2.42
N SER A 4 4.71 14.74 -3.05
CA SER A 4 3.91 13.51 -3.07
C SER A 4 3.74 12.93 -1.66
N ARG A 5 4.81 12.99 -0.84
CA ARG A 5 4.75 12.60 0.58
C ARG A 5 3.84 13.50 1.41
N SER A 6 3.91 14.82 1.21
CA SER A 6 3.03 15.78 1.91
C SER A 6 1.55 15.54 1.58
N ARG A 7 1.23 15.37 0.29
CA ARG A 7 -0.13 15.04 -0.16
C ARG A 7 -0.62 13.69 0.37
N PHE A 8 0.26 12.69 0.47
CA PHE A 8 -0.11 11.41 1.07
C PHE A 8 -0.37 11.52 2.58
N ALA A 9 0.43 12.30 3.32
CA ALA A 9 0.18 12.54 4.74
C ALA A 9 -1.19 13.20 4.97
N GLN A 10 -1.54 14.19 4.13
CA GLN A 10 -2.87 14.81 4.15
C GLN A 10 -3.99 13.80 3.81
N LEU A 11 -3.79 12.96 2.79
CA LEU A 11 -4.74 11.90 2.46
C LEU A 11 -4.94 10.95 3.65
N GLN A 12 -3.86 10.53 4.30
CA GLN A 12 -3.91 9.64 5.46
C GLN A 12 -4.70 10.26 6.60
N GLU A 13 -4.48 11.54 6.90
CA GLU A 13 -5.24 12.26 7.93
C GLU A 13 -6.73 12.33 7.59
N LEU A 14 -7.07 12.76 6.37
CA LEU A 14 -8.46 12.87 5.91
C LEU A 14 -9.19 11.51 5.94
N CYS A 15 -8.56 10.45 5.44
CA CYS A 15 -9.12 9.10 5.48
C CYS A 15 -9.28 8.59 6.92
N THR A 16 -8.35 8.91 7.81
CA THR A 16 -8.43 8.52 9.23
C THR A 16 -9.60 9.23 9.92
N VAL A 17 -9.77 10.53 9.68
CA VAL A 17 -10.88 11.31 10.24
C VAL A 17 -12.24 10.85 9.66
N ALA A 18 -12.29 10.53 8.37
CA ALA A 18 -13.50 10.04 7.71
C ALA A 18 -13.83 8.58 8.02
N GLY A 19 -12.89 7.81 8.58
CA GLY A 19 -13.02 6.35 8.74
C GLY A 19 -12.96 5.58 7.42
N ASP A 20 -12.51 6.23 6.33
CA ASP A 20 -12.43 5.63 4.99
C ASP A 20 -11.12 4.85 4.82
N LYS A 21 -11.16 3.58 5.24
CA LYS A 21 -10.03 2.66 5.14
C LYS A 21 -9.74 2.25 3.69
N VAL A 22 -10.75 2.24 2.81
CA VAL A 22 -10.59 1.84 1.40
C VAL A 22 -9.73 2.87 0.66
N SER A 23 -10.07 4.15 0.79
CA SER A 23 -9.29 5.23 0.18
C SER A 23 -7.87 5.30 0.75
N LEU A 24 -7.70 5.00 2.04
CA LEU A 24 -6.37 4.88 2.65
C LEU A 24 -5.56 3.74 2.01
N ALA A 25 -6.16 2.55 1.85
CA ALA A 25 -5.50 1.40 1.23
C ALA A 25 -5.10 1.68 -0.23
N ILE A 26 -5.94 2.37 -1.00
CA ILE A 26 -5.63 2.80 -2.37
C ILE A 26 -4.46 3.79 -2.38
N GLY A 27 -4.46 4.78 -1.48
CA GLY A 27 -3.37 5.73 -1.34
C GLY A 27 -2.04 5.07 -1.01
N MET A 28 -2.05 4.07 -0.11
CA MET A 28 -0.85 3.30 0.25
C MET A 28 -0.26 2.55 -0.94
N ALA A 29 -1.11 2.04 -1.85
CA ALA A 29 -0.68 1.39 -3.09
C ALA A 29 0.20 2.32 -3.95
N ALA A 30 -0.21 3.58 -4.08
CA ALA A 30 0.50 4.56 -4.87
C ALA A 30 1.90 4.83 -4.28
N VAL A 31 2.01 4.91 -2.95
CA VAL A 31 3.31 5.12 -2.27
C VAL A 31 4.21 3.89 -2.37
N ALA A 32 3.66 2.68 -2.24
CA ALA A 32 4.39 1.44 -2.46
C ALA A 32 4.93 1.36 -3.90
N THR A 33 4.09 1.71 -4.87
CA THR A 33 4.47 1.79 -6.29
C THR A 33 5.59 2.81 -6.52
N GLU A 34 5.49 4.03 -5.95
CA GLU A 34 6.57 5.03 -6.02
C GLU A 34 7.88 4.47 -5.43
N ALA A 35 7.81 3.77 -4.30
CA ALA A 35 8.98 3.16 -3.66
C ALA A 35 9.62 2.08 -4.54
N MET A 36 8.83 1.24 -5.21
CA MET A 36 9.34 0.25 -6.15
C MET A 36 10.12 0.91 -7.30
N TYR A 37 9.52 1.88 -7.98
CA TYR A 37 10.16 2.57 -9.12
C TYR A 37 11.34 3.44 -8.71
N SER A 38 11.43 3.84 -7.44
CA SER A 38 12.59 4.55 -6.88
C SER A 38 13.75 3.61 -6.51
N GLY A 39 13.66 2.30 -6.78
CA GLY A 39 14.64 1.29 -6.37
C GLY A 39 14.62 0.98 -4.86
N ARG A 40 13.61 1.44 -4.12
CA ARG A 40 13.44 1.22 -2.68
C ARG A 40 12.59 -0.02 -2.42
N ALA A 41 12.97 -1.16 -3.00
CA ALA A 41 12.18 -2.39 -2.99
C ALA A 41 11.79 -2.86 -1.57
N ARG A 42 12.71 -2.80 -0.59
CA ARG A 42 12.41 -3.14 0.81
C ARG A 42 11.37 -2.20 1.45
N ALA A 43 11.41 -0.91 1.13
CA ALA A 43 10.41 0.03 1.62
C ALA A 43 9.04 -0.22 0.98
N ALA A 44 9.02 -0.60 -0.31
CA ALA A 44 7.79 -1.00 -0.99
C ALA A 44 7.17 -2.25 -0.36
N ALA A 45 7.96 -3.31 -0.14
CA ALA A 45 7.49 -4.54 0.51
C ALA A 45 6.90 -4.29 1.92
N HIS A 46 7.55 -3.42 2.70
CA HIS A 46 7.04 -3.04 4.01
C HIS A 46 5.70 -2.28 3.93
N LEU A 47 5.58 -1.31 3.01
CA LEU A 47 4.34 -0.56 2.79
C LEU A 47 3.21 -1.46 2.28
N SER A 48 3.52 -2.39 1.37
CA SER A 48 2.58 -3.38 0.87
C SER A 48 2.08 -4.33 1.97
N SER A 49 2.95 -4.72 2.91
CA SER A 49 2.54 -5.55 4.05
C SER A 49 1.54 -4.81 4.95
N GLN A 50 1.73 -3.51 5.18
CA GLN A 50 0.77 -2.70 5.94
C GLN A 50 -0.54 -2.52 5.17
N GLN A 51 -0.46 -2.35 3.84
CA GLN A 51 -1.64 -2.23 2.99
C GLN A 51 -2.49 -3.51 3.02
N VAL A 52 -1.85 -4.68 2.94
CA VAL A 52 -2.54 -5.98 2.98
C VAL A 52 -3.21 -6.20 4.34
N ALA A 53 -2.53 -5.89 5.45
CA ALA A 53 -3.14 -5.95 6.78
C ALA A 53 -4.36 -5.01 6.91
N LEU A 54 -4.35 -3.84 6.24
CA LEU A 54 -5.51 -2.95 6.21
C LEU A 54 -6.66 -3.53 5.37
N LEU A 55 -6.35 -4.19 4.26
CA LEU A 55 -7.35 -4.85 3.40
C LEU A 55 -8.02 -6.04 4.09
N GLU A 56 -7.28 -6.83 4.86
CA GLU A 56 -7.83 -7.89 5.72
C GLU A 56 -8.84 -7.35 6.74
N VAL A 57 -8.60 -6.15 7.28
CA VAL A 57 -9.53 -5.48 8.21
C VAL A 57 -10.77 -4.91 7.49
N ILE A 58 -10.64 -4.54 6.22
CA ILE A 58 -11.77 -4.03 5.42
C ILE A 58 -12.71 -5.18 5.05
N ASP A 59 -12.18 -6.38 4.82
CA ASP A 59 -12.92 -7.59 4.43
C ASP A 59 -13.79 -7.39 3.16
N ASP A 60 -13.32 -6.54 2.24
CA ASP A 60 -13.93 -6.32 0.93
C ASP A 60 -13.02 -6.94 -0.16
N PRO A 61 -13.52 -7.89 -0.96
CA PRO A 61 -12.74 -8.50 -2.03
C PRO A 61 -12.41 -7.52 -3.16
N THR A 62 -13.20 -6.47 -3.36
CA THR A 62 -13.03 -5.52 -4.48
C THR A 62 -11.70 -4.76 -4.41
N PRO A 63 -11.39 -4.00 -3.34
CA PRO A 63 -10.11 -3.33 -3.22
C PRO A 63 -8.95 -4.33 -3.06
N THR A 64 -9.19 -5.47 -2.42
CA THR A 64 -8.18 -6.53 -2.25
C THR A 64 -7.70 -7.04 -3.60
N MET A 65 -8.61 -7.40 -4.50
CA MET A 65 -8.26 -7.86 -5.84
C MET A 65 -7.60 -6.76 -6.69
N GLY A 66 -8.06 -5.52 -6.58
CA GLY A 66 -7.49 -4.39 -7.33
C GLY A 66 -6.06 -4.04 -6.92
N LEU A 67 -5.73 -4.23 -5.65
CA LEU A 67 -4.45 -3.80 -5.06
C LEU A 67 -3.42 -4.93 -4.90
N ALA A 68 -3.83 -6.19 -5.02
CA ALA A 68 -2.96 -7.36 -4.87
C ALA A 68 -1.72 -7.33 -5.79
N SER A 69 -1.85 -6.79 -7.01
CA SER A 69 -0.74 -6.70 -7.96
C SER A 69 0.43 -5.85 -7.45
N VAL A 70 0.14 -4.76 -6.74
CA VAL A 70 1.16 -3.88 -6.16
C VAL A 70 1.90 -4.58 -5.01
N ALA A 71 1.16 -5.28 -4.15
CA ALA A 71 1.75 -6.03 -3.05
C ALA A 71 2.63 -7.17 -3.55
N PHE A 72 2.11 -7.95 -4.51
CA PHE A 72 2.83 -9.06 -5.13
C PHE A 72 4.15 -8.60 -5.76
N CYS A 73 4.11 -7.56 -6.60
CA CYS A 73 5.32 -7.06 -7.26
C CYS A 73 6.34 -6.48 -6.25
N SER A 74 5.86 -5.89 -5.15
CA SER A 74 6.73 -5.36 -4.09
C SER A 74 7.47 -6.48 -3.36
N TRP A 75 6.79 -7.57 -3.00
CA TRP A 75 7.41 -8.72 -2.33
C TRP A 75 8.32 -9.53 -3.26
N LEU A 76 7.94 -9.68 -4.53
CA LEU A 76 8.76 -10.34 -5.55
C LEU A 76 10.14 -9.68 -5.67
N GLY A 77 10.20 -8.35 -5.61
CA GLY A 77 11.45 -7.58 -5.70
C GLY A 77 12.43 -7.80 -4.53
N VAL A 78 11.98 -8.41 -3.43
CA VAL A 78 12.81 -8.69 -2.24
C VAL A 78 12.81 -10.16 -1.82
N CYS A 79 12.19 -11.03 -2.61
CA CYS A 79 12.01 -12.47 -2.32
C CYS A 79 11.24 -12.77 -1.01
N GLU A 80 10.32 -11.91 -0.58
CA GLU A 80 9.45 -12.11 0.60
C GLU A 80 8.18 -12.91 0.21
N PHE A 81 8.37 -14.13 -0.29
CA PHE A 81 7.26 -14.96 -0.77
C PHE A 81 6.35 -15.51 0.33
N ASP A 82 6.82 -15.52 1.59
CA ASP A 82 6.04 -15.91 2.77
C ASP A 82 4.82 -15.01 2.98
N LYS A 83 4.82 -13.80 2.39
CA LYS A 83 3.73 -12.83 2.50
C LYS A 83 2.60 -13.03 1.48
N ILE A 84 2.77 -13.93 0.52
CA ILE A 84 1.81 -14.20 -0.56
C ILE A 84 0.77 -15.27 -0.16
N ALA A 85 1.02 -15.98 0.94
CA ALA A 85 0.15 -17.04 1.47
C ALA A 85 -1.00 -16.47 2.31
#